data_AF-A0A087G6U4-F1
#
_entry.id   AF-A0A087G6U4-F1
#
_cell.length_a   1.000
_cell.length_b   1.000
_cell.length_c   1.000
_cell.angle_alpha   90.00
_cell.angle_beta   90.00
_cell.angle_gamma   90.00
#
_symmetry.space_group_name_H-M   'P 1'
#
loop_
_entity.id
_entity.type
_entity.pdbx_description
1 polymer ?
#
loop_
_entity_poly.entity_id
_entity_poly.type
_entity_poly.pdbx_seq_one_letter_code
_entity_poly.pdbx_strand_id
1 'polypeptide(L)'
;MAKGNKNAVWLMQGWLFSSDSGFWKPPQMKALLHSVPFGKMIVLDLFAEVKPIWNTSAQFYGTPYIWCMLHNFGGNIEMYGVLDSISSGPVDAHVSKNSTMVGVGMCMEGIEHNPVVYELMSEMAFRDEKVDVQKWLKSYARRRYMKENHQIEAAWEILYHTVYSCTDGIADHNTDFIVKLPDWDPSSYVQDESKQTDSYMISTDPYETKRRFLFQDKSSVFPKAHLWYSTKEVIKALQLFLEAGDDLFGSLTYRYDMVDLTRQVLSKLANQVYIEAVTAYVKKDISSLRRLSGKFLELIKDIDVLLASDDNFLLGTWLDSAKKLARNSDERKQYEWNARTQVTMWYDSKDVNQSKLHDYGKI
;
A
#
# COMPACT_ATOMS: atom_id res chain seq x y z
N MET A 1 16.70 -18.26 24.02
CA MET A 1 15.65 -19.23 23.64
C MET A 1 16.04 -20.67 23.99
N ALA A 2 17.17 -21.20 23.49
CA ALA A 2 17.57 -22.61 23.71
C ALA A 2 17.64 -23.07 25.20
N LYS A 3 18.01 -22.17 26.13
CA LYS A 3 18.02 -22.46 27.58
C LYS A 3 16.62 -22.77 28.14
N GLY A 4 15.58 -22.12 27.61
CA GLY A 4 14.19 -22.32 28.03
C GLY A 4 13.48 -23.45 27.25
N ASN A 5 13.87 -23.66 25.99
CA ASN A 5 13.34 -24.74 25.15
C ASN A 5 14.42 -25.20 24.13
N LYS A 6 14.91 -26.43 24.28
CA LYS A 6 15.93 -27.02 23.37
C LYS A 6 15.45 -27.15 21.91
N ASN A 7 14.13 -27.20 21.71
CA ASN A 7 13.49 -27.29 20.40
C ASN A 7 13.12 -25.92 19.83
N ALA A 8 13.46 -24.82 20.50
CA ALA A 8 13.14 -23.48 20.01
C ALA A 8 13.76 -23.24 18.61
N VAL A 9 12.94 -22.66 17.74
CA VAL A 9 13.34 -22.11 16.44
C VAL A 9 13.04 -20.62 16.49
N TRP A 10 14.02 -19.80 16.14
CA TRP A 10 13.83 -18.35 16.09
C TRP A 10 13.22 -17.95 14.75
N LEU A 11 11.98 -17.47 14.78
CA LEU A 11 11.38 -16.79 13.64
C LEU A 11 11.81 -15.32 13.64
N MET A 12 12.48 -14.87 12.58
CA MET A 12 13.08 -13.54 12.48
C MET A 12 12.54 -12.81 11.25
N GLN A 13 12.12 -11.55 11.40
CA GLN A 13 11.77 -10.71 10.25
C GLN A 13 13.02 -10.30 9.47
N GLY A 14 13.01 -10.52 8.15
CA GLY A 14 14.08 -10.15 7.23
C GLY A 14 14.07 -8.68 6.78
N TRP A 15 13.09 -7.88 7.24
CA TRP A 15 12.90 -6.48 6.80
C TRP A 15 14.17 -5.63 6.88
N LEU A 16 14.99 -5.81 7.92
CA LEU A 16 16.24 -5.07 8.10
C LEU A 16 17.21 -5.19 6.93
N PHE A 17 17.21 -6.34 6.23
CA PHE A 17 18.06 -6.56 5.05
C PHE A 17 17.60 -5.74 3.84
N SER A 18 16.33 -5.35 3.80
CA SER A 18 15.77 -4.44 2.80
C SER A 18 15.88 -2.98 3.26
N SER A 19 15.42 -2.67 4.47
CA SER A 19 15.30 -1.30 4.99
C SER A 19 16.62 -0.59 5.22
N ASP A 20 17.66 -1.33 5.59
CA ASP A 20 19.01 -0.81 5.75
C ASP A 20 20.00 -1.63 4.91
N SER A 21 19.62 -1.85 3.65
CA SER A 21 20.45 -2.54 2.64
C SER A 21 21.80 -1.84 2.40
N GLY A 22 21.96 -0.58 2.84
CA GLY A 22 23.23 0.13 2.88
C GLY A 22 24.23 -0.49 3.85
N PHE A 23 23.77 -0.85 5.05
CA PHE A 23 24.56 -1.52 6.08
C PHE A 23 24.62 -3.04 5.89
N TRP A 24 23.49 -3.68 5.59
CA TRP A 24 23.36 -5.13 5.50
C TRP A 24 23.90 -5.70 4.19
N LYS A 25 25.22 -5.68 4.04
CA LYS A 25 25.93 -6.34 2.93
C LYS A 25 26.16 -7.83 3.24
N PRO A 26 26.58 -8.65 2.25
CA PRO A 26 26.73 -10.09 2.44
C PRO A 26 27.53 -10.53 3.68
N PRO A 27 28.65 -9.88 4.06
CA PRO A 27 29.38 -10.25 5.28
C PRO A 27 28.55 -10.06 6.57
N GLN A 28 27.84 -8.93 6.71
CA GLN A 28 27.01 -8.60 7.86
C GLN A 28 25.82 -9.54 7.96
N MET A 29 25.15 -9.81 6.83
CA MET A 29 24.03 -10.75 6.76
C MET A 29 24.47 -12.15 7.18
N LYS A 30 25.57 -12.68 6.62
CA LYS A 30 26.12 -13.99 7.00
C LYS A 30 26.50 -14.05 8.47
N ALA A 31 27.15 -13.01 9.00
CA ALA A 31 27.53 -12.97 10.41
C ALA A 31 26.32 -13.10 11.35
N LEU A 32 25.19 -12.45 11.02
CA LEU A 32 23.95 -12.60 11.79
C LEU A 32 23.33 -13.98 11.59
N LEU A 33 23.10 -14.39 10.34
CA LEU A 33 22.37 -15.62 10.02
C LEU A 33 23.11 -16.89 10.48
N HIS A 34 24.44 -16.89 10.39
CA HIS A 34 25.28 -18.03 10.81
C HIS A 34 25.67 -17.98 12.30
N SER A 35 25.23 -16.96 13.05
CA SER A 35 25.38 -16.93 14.52
C SER A 35 24.46 -17.92 15.23
N VAL A 36 23.46 -18.45 14.51
CA VAL A 36 22.49 -19.43 14.99
C VAL A 36 22.69 -20.73 14.22
N PRO A 37 22.64 -21.91 14.88
CA PRO A 37 22.75 -23.19 14.19
C PRO A 37 21.71 -23.34 13.06
N PHE A 38 22.11 -23.94 11.94
CA PHE A 38 21.19 -24.21 10.82
C PHE A 38 19.97 -25.00 11.30
N GLY A 39 18.78 -24.62 10.82
CA GLY A 39 17.50 -25.19 11.24
C GLY A 39 16.96 -24.67 12.59
N LYS A 40 17.70 -23.80 13.29
CA LYS A 40 17.23 -23.12 14.52
C LYS A 40 16.84 -21.66 14.29
N MET A 41 16.85 -21.21 13.05
CA MET A 41 16.33 -19.93 12.59
C MET A 41 15.50 -20.13 11.32
N ILE A 42 14.39 -19.40 11.22
CA ILE A 42 13.63 -19.21 9.98
C ILE A 42 13.49 -17.71 9.77
N VAL A 43 13.84 -17.24 8.57
CA VAL A 43 13.69 -15.83 8.19
C VAL A 43 12.36 -15.61 7.48
N LEU A 44 11.61 -14.58 7.85
CA LEU A 44 10.50 -14.08 7.04
C LEU A 44 11.07 -13.15 5.97
N ASP A 45 11.07 -13.56 4.71
CA ASP A 45 11.37 -12.67 3.58
C ASP A 45 10.15 -11.75 3.38
N LEU A 46 10.12 -10.67 4.16
CA LEU A 46 8.88 -10.02 4.58
C LEU A 46 8.11 -9.37 3.42
N PHE A 47 8.81 -8.90 2.39
CA PHE A 47 8.28 -8.14 1.25
C PHE A 47 8.69 -8.78 -0.07
N ALA A 48 8.55 -10.11 -0.16
CA ALA A 48 9.14 -10.91 -1.22
C ALA A 48 8.43 -10.74 -2.58
N GLU A 49 7.19 -10.27 -2.58
CA GLU A 49 6.41 -9.99 -3.78
C GLU A 49 6.89 -8.74 -4.53
N VAL A 50 7.56 -7.80 -3.85
CA VAL A 50 8.11 -6.58 -4.49
C VAL A 50 9.64 -6.55 -4.41
N LYS A 51 10.23 -6.92 -3.28
CA LYS A 51 11.68 -6.89 -3.01
C LYS A 51 12.18 -8.21 -2.40
N PRO A 52 12.20 -9.31 -3.16
CA PRO A 52 12.66 -10.61 -2.67
C PRO A 52 14.14 -10.58 -2.27
N ILE A 53 14.41 -10.81 -0.98
CA ILE A 53 15.78 -10.90 -0.47
C ILE A 53 16.36 -12.28 -0.78
N TRP A 54 15.55 -13.34 -0.84
CA TRP A 54 16.01 -14.70 -1.14
C TRP A 54 16.85 -14.78 -2.42
N ASN A 55 16.47 -14.00 -3.44
CA ASN A 55 17.12 -13.98 -4.75
C ASN A 55 18.52 -13.32 -4.69
N THR A 56 18.65 -12.24 -3.92
CA THR A 56 19.92 -11.49 -3.81
C THR A 56 20.85 -12.01 -2.70
N SER A 57 20.33 -12.85 -1.81
CA SER A 57 21.07 -13.45 -0.68
C SER A 57 21.45 -14.91 -0.88
N ALA A 58 21.34 -15.43 -2.11
CA ALA A 58 21.59 -16.84 -2.42
C ALA A 58 20.85 -17.77 -1.44
N GLN A 59 19.53 -17.59 -1.31
CA GLN A 59 18.66 -18.34 -0.40
C GLN A 59 19.05 -18.14 1.07
N PHE A 60 19.20 -16.88 1.50
CA PHE A 60 19.62 -16.50 2.85
C PHE A 60 20.87 -17.24 3.34
N TYR A 61 21.81 -17.49 2.42
CA TYR A 61 23.06 -18.21 2.66
C TYR A 61 22.87 -19.55 3.40
N GLY A 62 21.83 -20.31 3.02
CA GLY A 62 21.52 -21.62 3.59
C GLY A 62 20.58 -21.60 4.79
N THR A 63 20.15 -20.42 5.25
CA THR A 63 19.16 -20.31 6.34
C THR A 63 17.75 -20.54 5.78
N PRO A 64 16.91 -21.35 6.43
CA PRO A 64 15.51 -21.49 6.04
C PRO A 64 14.75 -20.17 6.03
N TYR A 65 13.83 -19.99 5.08
CA TYR A 65 12.98 -18.81 5.02
C TYR A 65 11.55 -19.09 4.59
N ILE A 66 10.65 -18.17 4.90
CA ILE A 66 9.27 -18.14 4.43
C ILE A 66 9.14 -16.97 3.45
N TRP A 67 8.67 -17.25 2.24
CA TRP A 67 8.34 -16.21 1.26
C TRP A 67 7.07 -15.50 1.73
N CYS A 68 7.15 -14.22 2.07
CA CYS A 68 6.00 -13.49 2.58
C CYS A 68 5.56 -12.41 1.60
N MET A 69 4.25 -12.28 1.45
CA MET A 69 3.65 -11.10 0.86
C MET A 69 3.43 -10.06 1.97
N LEU A 70 3.93 -8.83 1.80
CA LEU A 70 3.63 -7.72 2.72
C LEU A 70 2.37 -7.00 2.26
N HIS A 71 2.34 -6.60 0.98
CA HIS A 71 1.31 -5.89 0.25
C HIS A 71 0.93 -4.52 0.83
N ASN A 72 0.52 -4.44 2.10
CA ASN A 72 -0.03 -3.24 2.69
C ASN A 72 0.84 -2.65 3.80
N PHE A 73 0.96 -1.32 3.77
CA PHE A 73 1.60 -0.52 4.80
C PHE A 73 0.57 0.40 5.46
N GLY A 74 0.54 0.43 6.79
CA GLY A 74 -0.31 1.30 7.59
C GLY A 74 -1.82 1.01 7.58
N GLY A 75 -2.32 0.02 6.84
CA GLY A 75 -3.76 -0.12 6.61
C GLY A 75 -4.31 0.85 5.56
N ASN A 76 -3.43 1.49 4.78
CA ASN A 76 -3.84 2.46 3.77
C ASN A 76 -4.79 1.83 2.75
N ILE A 77 -5.89 2.52 2.43
CA ILE A 77 -6.84 2.07 1.42
C ILE A 77 -6.44 2.62 0.04
N GLU A 78 -5.94 1.74 -0.82
CA GLU A 78 -5.67 1.97 -2.24
C GLU A 78 -5.88 0.67 -3.01
N MET A 79 -6.44 0.74 -4.22
CA MET A 79 -6.47 -0.41 -5.11
C MET A 79 -5.06 -0.61 -5.67
N TYR A 80 -4.38 -1.63 -5.16
CA TYR A 80 -2.99 -1.92 -5.46
C TYR A 80 -2.77 -3.43 -5.47
N GLY A 81 -1.86 -3.89 -6.33
CA GLY A 81 -1.31 -5.23 -6.25
C GLY A 81 -0.29 -5.53 -7.33
N VAL A 82 0.36 -6.68 -7.17
CA VAL A 82 1.39 -7.22 -8.07
C VAL A 82 1.07 -8.67 -8.41
N LEU A 83 -0.10 -8.92 -9.00
CA LEU A 83 -0.67 -10.28 -9.10
C LEU A 83 0.25 -11.26 -9.83
N ASP A 84 1.00 -10.81 -10.84
CA ASP A 84 1.98 -11.66 -11.54
C ASP A 84 3.10 -12.14 -10.62
N SER A 85 3.65 -11.24 -9.79
CA SER A 85 4.69 -11.60 -8.82
C SER A 85 4.16 -12.57 -7.77
N ILE A 86 2.91 -12.40 -7.32
CA ILE A 86 2.27 -13.29 -6.34
C ILE A 86 1.98 -14.66 -6.95
N SER A 87 1.49 -14.69 -8.20
CA SER A 87 1.11 -15.91 -8.92
C SER A 87 2.27 -16.85 -9.27
N SER A 88 3.49 -16.32 -9.25
CA SER A 88 4.70 -17.02 -9.71
C SER A 88 5.82 -17.07 -8.67
N GLY A 89 5.95 -16.03 -7.85
CA GLY A 89 7.05 -15.83 -6.91
C GLY A 89 7.28 -16.97 -5.92
N PRO A 90 6.24 -17.48 -5.22
CA PRO A 90 6.38 -18.63 -4.34
C PRO A 90 6.91 -19.89 -5.05
N VAL A 91 6.41 -20.18 -6.26
CA VAL A 91 6.82 -21.35 -7.05
C VAL A 91 8.26 -21.16 -7.52
N ASP A 92 8.60 -19.98 -8.03
CA ASP A 92 9.95 -19.65 -8.48
C ASP A 92 10.97 -19.77 -7.34
N ALA A 93 10.63 -19.26 -6.15
CA ALA A 93 11.47 -19.39 -4.96
C ALA A 93 11.62 -20.87 -4.52
N HIS A 94 10.54 -21.65 -4.57
CA HIS A 94 10.57 -23.06 -4.16
C HIS A 94 11.40 -23.95 -5.10
N VAL A 95 11.23 -23.83 -6.42
CA VAL A 95 11.93 -24.68 -7.41
C VAL A 95 13.33 -24.20 -7.75
N SER A 96 13.72 -23.02 -7.24
CA SER A 96 15.06 -22.47 -7.48
C SER A 96 16.17 -23.36 -6.92
N LYS A 97 17.35 -23.28 -7.57
CA LYS A 97 18.51 -24.08 -7.17
C LYS A 97 18.91 -23.76 -5.72
N ASN A 98 19.09 -24.83 -4.93
CA ASN A 98 19.44 -24.76 -3.50
C ASN A 98 18.43 -23.99 -2.65
N SER A 99 17.15 -23.95 -3.05
CA SER A 99 16.11 -23.29 -2.26
C SER A 99 16.11 -23.79 -0.81
N THR A 100 16.03 -22.84 0.11
CA THR A 100 15.80 -23.09 1.54
C THR A 100 14.43 -22.58 1.97
N MET A 101 13.54 -22.34 1.00
CA MET A 101 12.17 -21.95 1.26
C MET A 101 11.43 -23.09 1.96
N VAL A 102 10.82 -22.79 3.10
CA VAL A 102 10.06 -23.77 3.92
C VAL A 102 8.59 -23.43 4.05
N GLY A 103 8.12 -22.35 3.41
CA GLY A 103 6.72 -21.99 3.38
C GLY A 103 6.43 -20.65 2.73
N VAL A 104 5.15 -20.33 2.67
CA VAL A 104 4.61 -19.02 2.25
C VAL A 104 3.93 -18.32 3.42
N GLY A 105 3.86 -17.00 3.39
CA GLY A 105 3.27 -16.20 4.47
C GLY A 105 2.60 -14.92 3.98
N MET A 106 1.74 -14.37 4.84
CA MET A 106 1.09 -13.09 4.67
C MET A 106 1.43 -12.21 5.88
N CYS A 107 1.97 -11.03 5.66
CA CYS A 107 2.57 -10.18 6.70
C CYS A 107 2.11 -8.72 6.66
N MET A 108 0.92 -8.45 6.10
CA MET A 108 0.36 -7.10 5.96
C MET A 108 0.37 -6.32 7.28
N GLU A 109 0.59 -5.01 7.20
CA GLU A 109 0.39 -4.12 8.35
C GLU A 109 -1.10 -3.87 8.62
N GLY A 110 -1.95 -3.90 7.59
CA GLY A 110 -3.41 -3.85 7.67
C GLY A 110 -4.10 -4.80 6.69
N ILE A 111 -5.35 -5.18 7.01
CA ILE A 111 -6.19 -6.09 6.23
C ILE A 111 -7.51 -5.39 5.88
N GLU A 112 -8.50 -6.13 5.34
CA GLU A 112 -9.85 -5.62 4.98
C GLU A 112 -9.93 -4.76 3.70
N HIS A 113 -8.93 -4.89 2.83
CA HIS A 113 -8.90 -4.27 1.49
C HIS A 113 -8.23 -5.20 0.46
N ASN A 114 -8.36 -4.95 -0.84
CA ASN A 114 -7.80 -5.77 -1.94
C ASN A 114 -7.96 -7.31 -1.75
N PRO A 115 -9.19 -7.84 -1.52
CA PRO A 115 -9.40 -9.26 -1.24
C PRO A 115 -8.88 -10.19 -2.34
N VAL A 116 -8.85 -9.73 -3.60
CA VAL A 116 -8.29 -10.47 -4.74
C VAL A 116 -6.81 -10.85 -4.55
N VAL A 117 -6.04 -9.97 -3.92
CA VAL A 117 -4.61 -10.16 -3.64
C VAL A 117 -4.44 -11.23 -2.55
N TYR A 118 -5.24 -11.14 -1.50
CA TYR A 118 -5.18 -12.08 -0.36
C TYR A 118 -5.72 -13.47 -0.71
N GLU A 119 -6.75 -13.57 -1.55
CA GLU A 119 -7.25 -14.86 -2.03
C GLU A 119 -6.20 -15.55 -2.90
N LEU A 120 -5.60 -14.84 -3.85
CA LEU A 120 -4.53 -15.40 -4.69
C LEU A 120 -3.35 -15.89 -3.84
N MET A 121 -2.85 -15.05 -2.93
CA MET A 121 -1.69 -15.41 -2.11
C MET A 121 -1.97 -16.61 -1.19
N SER A 122 -3.17 -16.69 -0.63
CA SER A 122 -3.56 -17.84 0.20
C SER A 122 -3.63 -19.13 -0.61
N GLU A 123 -4.10 -19.06 -1.86
CA GLU A 123 -4.17 -20.21 -2.77
C GLU A 123 -2.77 -20.75 -3.10
N MET A 124 -1.75 -19.89 -3.19
CA MET A 124 -0.36 -20.29 -3.49
C MET A 124 0.27 -21.22 -2.46
N ALA A 125 -0.27 -21.33 -1.24
CA ALA A 125 0.17 -22.32 -0.26
C ALA A 125 -0.13 -23.77 -0.68
N PHE A 126 -1.05 -23.96 -1.65
CA PHE A 126 -1.55 -25.25 -2.10
C PHE A 126 -1.23 -25.53 -3.58
N ARG A 127 -0.36 -24.73 -4.21
CA ARG A 127 0.00 -24.88 -5.62
C ARG A 127 1.46 -25.23 -5.80
N ASP A 128 1.71 -26.20 -6.68
CA ASP A 128 3.04 -26.54 -7.17
C ASP A 128 3.36 -25.84 -8.51
N GLU A 129 2.37 -25.21 -9.14
CA GLU A 129 2.48 -24.57 -10.45
C GLU A 129 2.05 -23.10 -10.41
N LYS A 130 2.60 -22.31 -11.33
CA LYS A 130 2.25 -20.88 -11.50
C LYS A 130 0.79 -20.74 -11.91
N VAL A 131 0.15 -19.64 -11.51
CA VAL A 131 -1.24 -19.35 -11.85
C VAL A 131 -1.31 -18.50 -13.11
N ASP A 132 -2.17 -18.89 -14.06
CA ASP A 132 -2.64 -18.00 -15.12
C ASP A 132 -3.62 -16.99 -14.51
N VAL A 133 -3.14 -15.77 -14.25
CA VAL A 133 -3.88 -14.75 -13.51
C VAL A 133 -5.16 -14.32 -14.24
N GLN A 134 -5.13 -14.19 -15.57
CA GLN A 134 -6.32 -13.78 -16.33
C GLN A 134 -7.43 -14.84 -16.21
N LYS A 135 -7.09 -16.11 -16.39
CA LYS A 135 -8.05 -17.21 -16.22
C LYS A 135 -8.54 -17.35 -14.77
N TRP A 136 -7.64 -17.13 -13.82
CA TRP A 136 -7.97 -17.17 -12.40
C TRP A 136 -8.92 -16.03 -12.03
N LEU A 137 -8.70 -14.80 -12.50
CA LEU A 137 -9.54 -13.63 -12.24
C LEU A 137 -10.97 -13.80 -12.76
N LYS A 138 -11.14 -14.40 -13.94
CA LYS A 138 -12.46 -14.77 -14.45
C LYS A 138 -13.20 -15.71 -13.49
N SER A 139 -12.48 -16.69 -12.95
CA SER A 139 -13.03 -17.64 -11.97
C SER A 139 -13.32 -16.98 -10.62
N TYR A 140 -12.41 -16.11 -10.15
CA TYR A 140 -12.55 -15.30 -8.94
C TYR A 140 -13.80 -14.43 -9.01
N ALA A 141 -13.98 -13.64 -10.07
CA ALA A 141 -15.13 -12.76 -10.23
C ALA A 141 -16.45 -13.53 -10.23
N ARG A 142 -16.51 -14.66 -10.94
CA ARG A 142 -17.70 -15.55 -10.96
C ARG A 142 -18.04 -16.08 -9.56
N ARG A 143 -17.05 -16.54 -8.78
CA ARG A 143 -17.26 -17.04 -7.42
C ARG A 143 -17.66 -15.91 -6.47
N ARG A 144 -16.98 -14.77 -6.57
CA ARG A 144 -17.18 -13.62 -5.70
C ARG A 144 -18.57 -13.02 -5.85
N TYR A 145 -19.07 -12.88 -7.07
CA TYR A 145 -20.37 -12.28 -7.35
C TYR A 145 -21.50 -13.28 -7.58
N MET A 146 -21.20 -14.59 -7.52
CA MET A 146 -22.15 -15.69 -7.68
C MET A 146 -22.89 -15.73 -9.02
N LYS A 147 -22.38 -15.01 -10.04
CA LYS A 147 -22.99 -14.91 -11.37
C LYS A 147 -21.90 -14.61 -12.40
N GLU A 148 -22.06 -15.17 -13.61
CA GLU A 148 -21.24 -14.80 -14.76
C GLU A 148 -21.76 -13.50 -15.35
N ASN A 149 -20.87 -12.54 -15.60
CA ASN A 149 -21.19 -11.29 -16.24
C ASN A 149 -20.00 -10.82 -17.09
N HIS A 150 -20.24 -10.60 -18.38
CA HIS A 150 -19.20 -10.28 -19.35
C HIS A 150 -18.60 -8.88 -19.16
N GLN A 151 -19.39 -7.91 -18.69
CA GLN A 151 -18.88 -6.57 -18.36
C GLN A 151 -17.90 -6.66 -17.19
N ILE A 152 -18.22 -7.45 -16.16
CA ILE A 152 -17.33 -7.69 -15.02
C ILE A 152 -16.06 -8.43 -15.42
N GLU A 153 -16.14 -9.46 -16.26
CA GLU A 153 -14.95 -10.14 -16.77
C GLU A 153 -14.02 -9.16 -17.49
N ALA A 154 -14.56 -8.31 -18.37
CA ALA A 154 -13.79 -7.28 -19.07
C ALA A 154 -13.24 -6.21 -18.11
N ALA A 155 -14.00 -5.83 -17.07
CA ALA A 155 -13.54 -4.87 -16.08
C ALA A 155 -12.36 -5.42 -15.26
N TRP A 156 -12.44 -6.68 -14.81
CA TRP A 156 -11.34 -7.33 -14.07
C TRP A 156 -10.09 -7.50 -14.93
N GLU A 157 -10.22 -7.73 -16.24
CA GLU A 157 -9.08 -7.71 -17.15
C GLU A 157 -8.41 -6.33 -17.20
N ILE A 158 -9.18 -5.25 -17.23
CA ILE A 158 -8.62 -3.89 -17.15
C ILE A 158 -7.94 -3.66 -15.80
N LEU A 159 -8.58 -4.04 -14.68
CA LEU A 159 -8.01 -3.85 -13.34
C LEU A 159 -6.70 -4.62 -13.16
N TYR A 160 -6.61 -5.84 -13.72
CA TYR A 160 -5.39 -6.63 -13.77
C TYR A 160 -4.24 -5.87 -14.42
N HIS A 161 -4.45 -5.34 -15.63
CA HIS A 161 -3.42 -4.60 -16.38
C HIS A 161 -3.16 -3.18 -15.88
N THR A 162 -3.88 -2.73 -14.84
CA THR A 162 -3.75 -1.38 -14.27
C THR A 162 -3.41 -1.41 -12.78
N VAL A 163 -4.41 -1.34 -11.90
CA VAL A 163 -4.24 -1.22 -10.44
C VAL A 163 -3.52 -2.42 -9.85
N TYR A 164 -3.67 -3.61 -10.44
CA TYR A 164 -3.09 -4.86 -9.94
C TYR A 164 -1.82 -5.34 -10.67
N SER A 165 -1.22 -4.48 -11.50
CA SER A 165 0.04 -4.73 -12.24
C SER A 165 1.10 -3.66 -11.93
N CYS A 166 1.30 -3.32 -10.66
CA CYS A 166 2.38 -2.41 -10.28
C CYS A 166 3.75 -3.12 -10.42
N THR A 167 4.73 -2.45 -11.02
CA THR A 167 6.08 -3.04 -11.24
C THR A 167 7.22 -2.09 -10.89
N ASP A 168 6.94 -0.99 -10.18
CA ASP A 168 7.94 0.06 -9.91
C ASP A 168 8.86 -0.25 -8.72
N GLY A 169 8.57 -1.31 -7.95
CA GLY A 169 9.35 -1.70 -6.79
C GLY A 169 9.16 -0.77 -5.58
N ILE A 170 8.12 0.05 -5.55
CA ILE A 170 7.82 0.99 -4.47
C ILE A 170 6.89 0.32 -3.44
N ALA A 171 7.10 0.61 -2.17
CA ALA A 171 6.21 0.19 -1.10
C ALA A 171 4.91 1.00 -1.16
N ASP A 172 3.78 0.32 -1.32
CA ASP A 172 2.47 0.96 -1.50
C ASP A 172 2.06 1.75 -0.25
N HIS A 173 2.20 3.08 -0.36
CA HIS A 173 1.69 4.03 0.61
C HIS A 173 0.78 4.96 -0.15
N ASN A 174 -0.51 4.99 0.21
CA ASN A 174 -1.42 5.91 -0.46
C ASN A 174 -0.92 7.35 -0.29
N THR A 175 -0.71 8.01 -1.41
CA THR A 175 -0.17 9.37 -1.49
C THR A 175 -1.12 10.34 -2.17
N ASP A 176 -2.38 9.96 -2.34
CA ASP A 176 -3.45 10.81 -2.87
C ASP A 176 -3.64 12.04 -1.97
N PHE A 177 -3.88 13.20 -2.59
CA PHE A 177 -3.93 14.47 -1.85
C PHE A 177 -5.12 14.57 -0.90
N ILE A 178 -6.18 13.79 -1.13
CA ILE A 178 -7.34 13.75 -0.24
C ILE A 178 -7.03 13.14 1.13
N VAL A 179 -5.96 12.33 1.23
CA VAL A 179 -5.58 11.63 2.47
C VAL A 179 -4.23 12.13 3.01
N LYS A 180 -3.75 13.27 2.53
CA LYS A 180 -2.53 13.93 2.99
C LYS A 180 -2.85 15.28 3.61
N LEU A 181 -2.05 15.65 4.60
CA LEU A 181 -2.06 17.03 5.07
C LEU A 181 -1.65 17.99 3.93
N PRO A 182 -2.38 19.09 3.69
CA PRO A 182 -2.02 20.09 2.68
C PRO A 182 -0.93 21.02 3.23
N ASP A 183 0.30 20.52 3.36
CA ASP A 183 1.44 21.22 3.97
C ASP A 183 2.51 21.68 2.96
N TRP A 184 2.28 21.43 1.66
CA TRP A 184 3.18 21.86 0.60
C TRP A 184 3.03 23.35 0.27
N ASP A 185 4.15 24.08 0.24
CA ASP A 185 4.20 25.52 -0.04
C ASP A 185 4.47 25.82 -1.53
N PRO A 186 3.49 26.31 -2.29
CA PRO A 186 3.69 26.74 -3.68
C PRO A 186 4.51 28.03 -3.84
N SER A 187 4.71 28.81 -2.78
CA SER A 187 5.33 30.14 -2.86
C SER A 187 6.83 30.10 -3.18
N SER A 188 7.51 28.99 -2.87
CA SER A 188 8.90 28.76 -3.24
C SER A 188 9.12 28.78 -4.76
N TYR A 189 8.08 28.51 -5.55
CA TYR A 189 8.11 28.59 -7.01
C TYR A 189 8.14 30.03 -7.53
N VAL A 190 7.45 30.96 -6.86
CA VAL A 190 7.36 32.36 -7.28
C VAL A 190 8.72 33.08 -7.18
N GLN A 191 9.64 32.56 -6.37
CA GLN A 191 10.99 33.12 -6.22
C GLN A 191 11.97 32.61 -7.29
N ASP A 192 11.77 31.41 -7.83
CA ASP A 192 12.76 30.72 -8.68
C ASP A 192 12.74 31.20 -10.14
N GLU A 193 11.65 31.81 -10.62
CA GLU A 193 11.62 32.50 -11.92
C GLU A 193 12.58 33.71 -11.98
N SER A 194 13.07 34.20 -10.83
CA SER A 194 14.00 35.33 -10.75
C SER A 194 15.48 34.95 -10.71
N LYS A 195 15.82 33.66 -10.62
CA LYS A 195 17.21 33.19 -10.44
C LYS A 195 17.53 31.91 -11.23
N GLN A 196 17.39 31.95 -12.55
CA GLN A 196 18.14 31.02 -13.40
C GLN A 196 19.61 31.47 -13.48
N THR A 197 20.43 31.03 -12.52
CA THR A 197 21.88 30.87 -12.71
C THR A 197 22.33 29.56 -12.07
N ASP A 198 22.89 28.70 -12.91
CA ASP A 198 23.46 27.41 -12.55
C ASP A 198 24.43 27.52 -11.36
N SER A 199 24.15 26.77 -10.29
CA SER A 199 25.04 26.61 -9.15
C SER A 199 25.08 25.14 -8.74
N TYR A 200 26.13 24.45 -9.18
CA TYR A 200 26.53 23.16 -8.66
C TYR A 200 27.11 23.37 -7.25
N MET A 201 26.31 23.13 -6.20
CA MET A 201 26.84 23.05 -4.83
C MET A 201 27.13 21.60 -4.46
N ILE A 202 28.42 21.27 -4.42
CA ILE A 202 28.96 20.08 -3.76
C ILE A 202 28.81 20.31 -2.25
N SER A 203 27.94 19.56 -1.59
CA SER A 203 27.85 19.53 -0.14
C SER A 203 28.84 18.51 0.42
N THR A 204 29.84 19.00 1.15
CA THR A 204 30.76 18.23 1.98
C THR A 204 30.25 18.26 3.42
N ASP A 205 29.45 17.27 3.82
CA ASP A 205 29.16 17.04 5.24
C ASP A 205 29.22 15.53 5.57
N PRO A 206 30.16 15.06 6.43
CA PRO A 206 30.38 13.63 6.66
C PRO A 206 29.41 12.96 7.66
N TYR A 207 28.38 13.65 8.19
CA TYR A 207 27.58 13.12 9.31
C TYR A 207 26.05 13.20 9.19
N GLU A 208 25.47 13.28 8.00
CA GLU A 208 24.03 12.99 7.84
C GLU A 208 23.76 11.49 7.68
N THR A 209 23.23 10.90 8.74
CA THR A 209 22.78 9.52 8.81
C THR A 209 21.65 9.29 7.80
N LYS A 210 21.86 8.34 6.90
CA LYS A 210 20.96 8.00 5.79
C LYS A 210 19.55 7.63 6.28
N ARG A 211 18.61 8.54 6.00
CA ARG A 211 17.24 8.35 5.48
C ARG A 211 16.57 6.99 5.77
N ARG A 212 15.60 7.02 6.69
CA ARG A 212 14.52 6.03 6.73
C ARG A 212 13.43 6.47 5.75
N PHE A 213 13.18 5.65 4.73
CA PHE A 213 12.06 5.67 3.78
C PHE A 213 11.28 6.98 3.60
N LEU A 214 11.88 7.89 2.85
CA LEU A 214 11.14 8.87 2.05
C LEU A 214 11.78 8.82 0.66
N PHE A 215 11.18 8.06 -0.25
CA PHE A 215 11.50 8.15 -1.67
C PHE A 215 10.94 9.48 -2.19
N GLN A 216 11.67 10.57 -1.96
CA GLN A 216 11.46 11.80 -2.71
C GLN A 216 12.29 11.72 -3.99
N ASP A 217 11.60 11.48 -5.10
CA ASP A 217 12.07 11.83 -6.43
C ASP A 217 12.25 13.37 -6.47
N LYS A 218 13.51 13.83 -6.42
CA LYS A 218 13.88 15.25 -6.41
C LYS A 218 13.77 15.89 -7.80
N SER A 219 12.74 15.57 -8.58
CA SER A 219 12.63 16.06 -9.97
C SER A 219 11.28 16.62 -10.40
N SER A 220 10.22 16.54 -9.59
CA SER A 220 8.93 17.18 -9.95
C SER A 220 8.72 18.50 -9.23
N VAL A 221 8.50 19.56 -10.02
CA VAL A 221 8.20 20.92 -9.58
C VAL A 221 6.87 21.02 -8.82
N PHE A 222 5.94 20.09 -9.10
CA PHE A 222 4.66 19.95 -8.42
C PHE A 222 4.66 18.74 -7.49
N PRO A 223 3.83 18.75 -6.42
CA PRO A 223 3.63 17.55 -5.62
C PRO A 223 3.12 16.42 -6.53
N LYS A 224 3.59 15.20 -6.32
CA LYS A 224 3.23 14.04 -7.14
C LYS A 224 2.62 12.96 -6.25
N ALA A 225 1.35 12.64 -6.50
CA ALA A 225 0.74 11.42 -5.99
C ALA A 225 1.25 10.23 -6.80
N HIS A 226 1.43 9.09 -6.15
CA HIS A 226 1.84 7.84 -6.78
C HIS A 226 0.76 7.36 -7.75
N LEU A 227 1.19 7.00 -8.96
CA LEU A 227 0.34 6.50 -10.04
C LEU A 227 1.22 5.71 -11.02
N TRP A 228 0.88 4.44 -11.26
CA TRP A 228 1.60 3.55 -12.18
C TRP A 228 0.74 3.07 -13.36
N TYR A 229 -0.51 3.52 -13.45
CA TYR A 229 -1.49 3.05 -14.42
C TYR A 229 -2.29 4.20 -15.07
N SER A 230 -3.00 3.88 -16.15
CA SER A 230 -3.88 4.80 -16.85
C SER A 230 -5.21 4.99 -16.12
N THR A 231 -5.47 6.17 -15.58
CA THR A 231 -6.77 6.50 -14.94
C THR A 231 -7.94 6.39 -15.92
N LYS A 232 -7.72 6.65 -17.21
CA LYS A 232 -8.74 6.50 -18.26
C LYS A 232 -9.21 5.06 -18.42
N GLU A 233 -8.32 4.09 -18.24
CA GLU A 233 -8.69 2.68 -18.33
C GLU A 233 -9.46 2.24 -17.10
N VAL A 234 -9.03 2.65 -15.91
CA VAL A 234 -9.78 2.36 -14.66
C VAL A 234 -11.17 3.00 -14.68
N ILE A 235 -11.33 4.18 -15.29
CA ILE A 235 -12.67 4.77 -15.54
C ILE A 235 -13.53 3.87 -16.44
N LYS A 236 -12.96 3.23 -17.47
CA LYS A 236 -13.70 2.26 -18.30
C LYS A 236 -14.08 1.02 -17.49
N ALA A 237 -13.20 0.53 -16.62
CA ALA A 237 -13.53 -0.55 -15.70
C ALA A 237 -14.72 -0.17 -14.80
N LEU A 238 -14.73 1.06 -14.26
CA LEU A 238 -15.87 1.55 -13.47
C LEU A 238 -17.15 1.64 -14.31
N GLN A 239 -17.09 2.09 -15.57
CA GLN A 239 -18.25 2.10 -16.46
C GLN A 239 -18.84 0.70 -16.64
N LEU A 240 -17.98 -0.31 -16.86
CA LEU A 240 -18.39 -1.70 -16.98
C LEU A 240 -18.99 -2.26 -15.68
N PHE A 241 -18.45 -1.89 -14.52
CA PHE A 241 -19.08 -2.20 -13.24
C PHE A 241 -20.49 -1.60 -13.18
N LEU A 242 -20.64 -0.29 -13.42
CA LEU A 242 -21.96 0.37 -13.40
C LEU A 242 -22.98 -0.27 -14.36
N GLU A 243 -22.55 -0.65 -15.57
CA GLU A 243 -23.40 -1.36 -16.54
C GLU A 243 -23.85 -2.75 -16.06
N ALA A 244 -23.04 -3.42 -15.24
CA ALA A 244 -23.39 -4.70 -14.62
C ALA A 244 -24.31 -4.57 -13.39
N GLY A 245 -24.58 -3.35 -12.93
CA GLY A 245 -25.30 -3.07 -11.68
C GLY A 245 -26.68 -3.72 -11.60
N ASP A 246 -27.47 -3.64 -12.67
CA ASP A 246 -28.82 -4.24 -12.73
C ASP A 246 -28.79 -5.76 -12.55
N ASP A 247 -27.71 -6.40 -12.96
CA ASP A 247 -27.51 -7.84 -12.87
C ASP A 247 -26.98 -8.32 -11.53
N LEU A 248 -26.35 -7.43 -10.74
CA LEU A 248 -25.53 -7.75 -9.57
C LEU A 248 -25.92 -6.99 -8.29
N PHE A 249 -26.98 -6.18 -8.30
CA PHE A 249 -27.39 -5.34 -7.15
C PHE A 249 -27.58 -6.10 -5.82
N GLY A 250 -27.89 -7.40 -5.85
CA GLY A 250 -28.05 -8.24 -4.66
C GLY A 250 -26.74 -8.80 -4.08
N SER A 251 -25.61 -8.63 -4.78
CA SER A 251 -24.31 -9.15 -4.37
C SER A 251 -23.58 -8.14 -3.48
N LEU A 252 -23.38 -8.48 -2.20
CA LEU A 252 -22.69 -7.61 -1.23
C LEU A 252 -21.22 -7.39 -1.60
N THR A 253 -20.56 -8.41 -2.14
CA THR A 253 -19.16 -8.33 -2.60
C THR A 253 -19.02 -7.47 -3.86
N TYR A 254 -20.02 -7.48 -4.74
CA TYR A 254 -20.10 -6.57 -5.87
C TYR A 254 -20.28 -5.13 -5.41
N ARG A 255 -21.19 -4.88 -4.44
CA ARG A 255 -21.37 -3.55 -3.85
C ARG A 255 -20.06 -3.02 -3.26
N TYR A 256 -19.37 -3.84 -2.47
CA TYR A 256 -18.06 -3.47 -1.89
C TYR A 256 -17.05 -3.08 -2.97
N ASP A 257 -16.87 -3.92 -4.00
CA ASP A 257 -15.89 -3.64 -5.06
C ASP A 257 -16.28 -2.42 -5.90
N MET A 258 -17.57 -2.19 -6.13
CA MET A 258 -18.07 -1.00 -6.82
C MET A 258 -17.80 0.27 -6.00
N VAL A 259 -17.99 0.23 -4.68
CA VAL A 259 -17.66 1.36 -3.79
C VAL A 259 -16.16 1.63 -3.80
N ASP A 260 -15.30 0.61 -3.66
CA ASP A 260 -13.85 0.79 -3.65
C ASP A 260 -13.32 1.30 -5.00
N LEU A 261 -13.81 0.75 -6.12
CA LEU A 261 -13.44 1.21 -7.46
C LEU A 261 -13.88 2.65 -7.72
N THR A 262 -15.09 3.02 -7.29
CA THR A 262 -15.59 4.40 -7.42
C THR A 262 -14.76 5.35 -6.56
N ARG A 263 -14.45 4.96 -5.31
CA ARG A 263 -13.54 5.71 -4.43
C ARG A 263 -12.20 5.92 -5.12
N GLN A 264 -11.61 4.87 -5.67
CA GLN A 264 -10.33 4.93 -6.36
C GLN A 264 -10.33 5.90 -7.54
N VAL A 265 -11.38 5.88 -8.38
CA VAL A 265 -11.53 6.81 -9.50
C VAL A 265 -11.67 8.25 -9.02
N LEU A 266 -12.48 8.51 -7.99
CA LEU A 266 -12.67 9.84 -7.42
C LEU A 266 -11.39 10.37 -6.76
N SER A 267 -10.64 9.52 -6.05
CA SER A 267 -9.35 9.91 -5.45
C SER A 267 -8.33 10.32 -6.52
N LYS A 268 -8.24 9.57 -7.64
CA LYS A 268 -7.34 9.95 -8.74
C LYS A 268 -7.81 11.20 -9.49
N LEU A 269 -9.12 11.42 -9.62
CA LEU A 269 -9.67 12.68 -10.15
C LEU A 269 -9.35 13.86 -9.22
N ALA A 270 -9.47 13.68 -7.90
CA ALA A 270 -9.13 14.69 -6.92
C ALA A 270 -7.64 15.07 -7.01
N ASN A 271 -6.76 14.10 -7.27
CA ASN A 271 -5.35 14.39 -7.52
C ASN A 271 -5.14 15.33 -8.69
N GLN A 272 -5.80 15.07 -9.82
CA GLN A 272 -5.72 15.92 -11.00
C GLN A 272 -6.24 17.33 -10.69
N VAL A 273 -7.41 17.45 -10.04
CA VAL A 273 -8.02 18.74 -9.71
C VAL A 273 -7.13 19.55 -8.76
N TYR A 274 -6.47 18.89 -7.80
CA TYR A 274 -5.53 19.54 -6.89
C TYR A 274 -4.34 20.15 -7.64
N ILE A 275 -3.72 19.41 -8.57
CA ILE A 275 -2.59 19.92 -9.36
C ILE A 275 -3.01 21.08 -10.26
N GLU A 276 -4.19 21.01 -10.87
CA GLU A 276 -4.75 22.12 -11.64
C GLU A 276 -4.99 23.35 -10.74
N ALA A 277 -5.49 23.17 -9.51
CA ALA A 277 -5.71 24.25 -8.55
C ALA A 277 -4.38 24.92 -8.15
N VAL A 278 -3.37 24.13 -7.82
CA VAL A 278 -2.01 24.60 -7.51
C VAL A 278 -1.43 25.36 -8.71
N THR A 279 -1.61 24.86 -9.93
CA THR A 279 -1.16 25.53 -11.15
C THR A 279 -1.85 26.89 -11.34
N ALA A 280 -3.16 26.96 -11.07
CA ALA A 280 -3.91 28.22 -11.14
C ALA A 280 -3.44 29.23 -10.08
N TYR A 281 -3.12 28.76 -8.86
CA TYR A 281 -2.53 29.59 -7.81
C TYR A 281 -1.20 30.19 -8.26
N VAL A 282 -0.29 29.35 -8.78
CA VAL A 282 1.03 29.78 -9.28
C VAL A 282 0.88 30.83 -10.39
N LYS A 283 -0.06 30.63 -11.31
CA LYS A 283 -0.37 31.56 -12.41
C LYS A 283 -1.15 32.80 -11.97
N LYS A 284 -1.49 32.93 -10.68
CA LYS A 284 -2.34 34.00 -10.13
C LYS A 284 -3.72 34.10 -10.80
N ASP A 285 -4.23 32.99 -11.33
CA ASP A 285 -5.58 32.89 -11.90
C ASP A 285 -6.60 32.60 -10.80
N ILE A 286 -7.11 33.67 -10.19
CA ILE A 286 -8.06 33.61 -9.07
C ILE A 286 -9.36 32.89 -9.47
N SER A 287 -9.82 33.07 -10.71
CA SER A 287 -11.08 32.49 -11.18
C SER A 287 -10.97 30.97 -11.29
N SER A 288 -9.88 30.48 -11.91
CA SER A 288 -9.63 29.04 -12.01
C SER A 288 -9.34 28.43 -10.64
N LEU A 289 -8.53 29.09 -9.80
CA LEU A 289 -8.23 28.62 -8.45
C LEU A 289 -9.51 28.42 -7.63
N ARG A 290 -10.39 29.42 -7.57
CA ARG A 290 -11.65 29.34 -6.81
C ARG A 290 -12.52 28.18 -7.30
N ARG A 291 -12.67 28.03 -8.61
CA ARG A 291 -13.47 26.95 -9.21
C ARG A 291 -12.88 25.57 -8.91
N LEU A 292 -11.57 25.40 -9.04
CA LEU A 292 -10.89 24.11 -8.85
C LEU A 292 -10.82 23.72 -7.37
N SER A 293 -10.58 24.66 -6.46
CA SER A 293 -10.69 24.42 -5.02
C SER A 293 -12.13 24.01 -4.63
N GLY A 294 -13.15 24.66 -5.20
CA GLY A 294 -14.55 24.25 -5.00
C GLY A 294 -14.79 22.82 -5.45
N LYS A 295 -14.35 22.47 -6.67
CA LYS A 295 -14.47 21.11 -7.20
C LYS A 295 -13.72 20.07 -6.36
N PHE A 296 -12.54 20.40 -5.82
CA PHE A 296 -11.80 19.48 -4.94
C PHE A 296 -12.57 19.20 -3.63
N LEU A 297 -13.16 20.22 -3.03
CA LEU A 297 -13.99 20.07 -1.82
C LEU A 297 -15.29 19.31 -2.11
N GLU A 298 -15.88 19.48 -3.29
CA GLU A 298 -17.02 18.68 -3.74
C GLU A 298 -16.65 17.21 -3.86
N LEU A 299 -15.51 16.88 -4.48
CA LEU A 299 -15.04 15.49 -4.58
C LEU A 299 -14.81 14.83 -3.22
N ILE A 300 -14.31 15.57 -2.22
CA ILE A 300 -14.18 15.05 -0.85
C ILE A 300 -15.56 14.67 -0.28
N LYS A 301 -16.57 15.52 -0.47
CA LYS A 301 -17.94 15.25 -0.01
C LYS A 301 -18.58 14.09 -0.76
N ASP A 302 -18.36 14.00 -2.07
CA ASP A 302 -18.87 12.90 -2.89
C ASP A 302 -18.26 11.56 -2.45
N ILE A 303 -16.97 11.55 -2.13
CA ILE A 303 -16.30 10.37 -1.54
C ILE A 303 -16.89 10.04 -0.16
N ASP A 304 -17.10 11.02 0.72
CA ASP A 304 -17.70 10.78 2.05
C ASP A 304 -19.11 10.14 1.94
N VAL A 305 -19.95 10.66 1.04
CA VAL A 305 -21.29 10.10 0.75
C VAL A 305 -21.21 8.69 0.17
N LEU A 306 -20.27 8.46 -0.76
CA LEU A 306 -20.05 7.14 -1.35
C LEU A 306 -19.61 6.12 -0.30
N LEU A 307 -18.62 6.45 0.53
CA LEU A 307 -18.11 5.55 1.56
C LEU A 307 -19.18 5.24 2.62
N ALA A 308 -20.06 6.20 2.91
CA ALA A 308 -21.20 5.99 3.80
C ALA A 308 -22.23 4.96 3.28
N SER A 309 -22.14 4.51 2.02
CA SER A 309 -23.06 3.53 1.43
C SER A 309 -22.74 2.06 1.75
N ASP A 310 -21.59 1.78 2.38
CA ASP A 310 -21.16 0.43 2.75
C ASP A 310 -20.44 0.41 4.11
N ASP A 311 -20.90 -0.45 5.03
CA ASP A 311 -20.43 -0.54 6.41
C ASP A 311 -18.92 -0.82 6.55
N ASN A 312 -18.30 -1.39 5.50
CA ASN A 312 -16.87 -1.69 5.47
C ASN A 312 -15.99 -0.44 5.35
N PHE A 313 -16.55 0.74 5.04
CA PHE A 313 -15.80 1.99 4.92
C PHE A 313 -16.15 3.02 6.01
N LEU A 314 -16.90 2.61 7.04
CA LEU A 314 -17.33 3.50 8.11
C LEU A 314 -16.29 3.57 9.24
N LEU A 315 -15.75 4.77 9.49
CA LEU A 315 -14.93 5.04 10.68
C LEU A 315 -15.67 4.67 11.99
N GLY A 316 -17.00 4.83 12.02
CA GLY A 316 -17.82 4.46 13.16
C GLY A 316 -17.66 3.00 13.58
N THR A 317 -17.53 2.08 12.62
CA THR A 317 -17.33 0.65 12.87
C THR A 317 -16.01 0.40 13.61
N TRP A 318 -14.91 1.03 13.17
CA TRP A 318 -13.61 0.98 13.82
C TRP A 318 -13.65 1.51 15.25
N LEU A 319 -14.20 2.71 15.44
CA LEU A 319 -14.28 3.36 16.76
C LEU A 319 -15.17 2.58 17.73
N ASP A 320 -16.30 2.06 17.25
CA ASP A 320 -17.20 1.24 18.07
C ASP A 320 -16.57 -0.09 18.45
N SER A 321 -15.76 -0.71 17.57
CA SER A 321 -15.00 -1.91 17.91
C SER A 321 -14.03 -1.65 19.08
N ALA A 322 -13.29 -0.54 19.05
CA ALA A 322 -12.36 -0.16 20.10
C ALA A 322 -13.09 0.10 21.42
N LYS A 323 -14.19 0.85 21.38
CA LYS A 323 -15.01 1.16 22.57
C LYS A 323 -15.64 -0.08 23.20
N LYS A 324 -15.96 -1.12 22.43
CA LYS A 324 -16.56 -2.38 22.94
C LYS A 324 -15.57 -3.20 23.78
N LEU A 325 -14.26 -2.96 23.65
CA LEU A 325 -13.24 -3.62 24.48
C LEU A 325 -13.15 -3.05 25.90
N ALA A 326 -13.69 -1.85 26.14
CA ALA A 326 -13.58 -1.15 27.40
C ALA A 326 -14.51 -1.73 28.48
N ARG A 327 -14.02 -1.76 29.72
CA ARG A 327 -14.77 -2.22 30.91
C ARG A 327 -15.46 -1.09 31.67
N ASN A 328 -15.06 0.15 31.43
CA ASN A 328 -15.59 1.34 32.10
C ASN A 328 -15.53 2.57 31.18
N SER A 329 -16.09 3.70 31.64
CA SER A 329 -16.17 4.93 30.85
C SER A 329 -14.83 5.56 30.51
N ASP A 330 -13.82 5.41 31.37
CA ASP A 330 -12.52 6.03 31.18
C ASP A 330 -11.69 5.23 30.17
N GLU A 331 -11.71 3.90 30.26
CA GLU A 331 -11.17 3.02 29.21
C GLU A 331 -11.87 3.26 27.88
N ARG A 332 -13.20 3.48 27.86
CA ARG A 332 -13.93 3.74 26.62
C ARG A 332 -13.42 5.00 25.92
N LYS A 333 -13.18 6.08 26.68
CA LYS A 333 -12.57 7.31 26.16
C LYS A 333 -11.15 7.07 25.67
N GLN A 334 -10.34 6.35 26.44
CA GLN A 334 -8.94 6.05 26.09
C GLN A 334 -8.84 5.19 24.82
N TYR A 335 -9.69 4.18 24.66
CA TYR A 335 -9.66 3.29 23.50
C TYR A 335 -10.15 3.98 22.23
N GLU A 336 -11.17 4.85 22.34
CA GLU A 336 -11.55 5.71 21.21
C GLU A 336 -10.42 6.67 20.85
N TRP A 337 -9.75 7.29 21.84
CA TRP A 337 -8.59 8.15 21.59
C TRP A 337 -7.45 7.38 20.90
N ASN A 338 -7.10 6.17 21.38
CA ASN A 338 -6.10 5.32 20.75
C ASN A 338 -6.46 5.02 19.28
N ALA A 339 -7.72 4.63 19.04
CA ALA A 339 -8.22 4.28 17.71
C ALA A 339 -8.17 5.46 16.73
N ARG A 340 -8.53 6.67 17.18
CA ARG A 340 -8.44 7.91 16.38
C ARG A 340 -6.99 8.31 16.13
N THR A 341 -6.16 8.26 17.16
CA THR A 341 -4.74 8.66 17.05
C THR A 341 -3.99 7.72 16.10
N GLN A 342 -4.22 6.41 16.17
CA GLN A 342 -3.56 5.43 15.30
C GLN A 342 -3.79 5.73 13.79
N VAL A 343 -4.99 6.16 13.44
CA VAL A 343 -5.37 6.43 12.03
C VAL A 343 -5.15 7.88 11.59
N THR A 344 -4.56 8.71 12.45
CA THR A 344 -4.25 10.12 12.15
C THR A 344 -2.82 10.46 12.56
N MET A 345 -2.61 10.96 13.78
CA MET A 345 -1.33 11.49 14.26
C MET A 345 -0.33 10.41 14.67
N TRP A 346 -0.75 9.14 14.74
CA TRP A 346 0.00 7.97 15.18
C TRP A 346 0.42 7.95 16.66
N TYR A 347 0.82 9.10 17.23
CA TYR A 347 1.11 9.27 18.65
C TYR A 347 0.81 10.71 19.11
N ASP A 348 0.79 10.90 20.44
CA ASP A 348 0.54 12.21 21.05
C ASP A 348 1.70 13.18 20.79
N SER A 349 1.43 14.24 20.03
CA SER A 349 2.32 15.38 19.87
C SER A 349 1.92 16.48 20.85
N LYS A 350 2.51 16.49 22.05
CA LYS A 350 2.37 17.62 22.97
C LYS A 350 3.13 18.85 22.42
N ASP A 351 2.34 19.81 21.98
CA ASP A 351 2.57 21.27 21.94
C ASP A 351 3.58 21.96 21.01
N VAL A 352 4.38 21.32 20.14
CA VAL A 352 5.12 22.13 19.14
C VAL A 352 5.43 21.42 17.81
N ASN A 353 5.55 20.10 17.78
CA ASN A 353 6.01 19.39 16.59
C ASN A 353 4.99 18.34 16.14
N GLN A 354 4.50 18.50 14.92
CA GLN A 354 3.69 17.49 14.24
C GLN A 354 4.39 16.13 14.27
N SER A 355 3.62 15.07 14.53
CA SER A 355 4.13 13.69 14.47
C SER A 355 4.75 13.44 13.11
N LYS A 356 5.96 12.86 13.05
CA LYS A 356 6.58 12.46 11.77
C LYS A 356 5.91 11.23 11.13
N LEU A 357 4.98 10.61 11.83
CA LEU A 357 4.20 9.45 11.38
C LEU A 357 2.73 9.83 11.13
N HIS A 358 2.41 11.13 11.12
CA HIS A 358 1.08 11.57 10.75
C HIS A 358 0.67 10.98 9.40
N ASP A 359 -0.58 10.55 9.31
CA ASP A 359 -1.20 9.96 8.12
C ASP A 359 -0.51 8.65 7.64
N TYR A 360 0.30 8.00 8.49
CA TYR A 360 0.84 6.66 8.19
C TYR A 360 -0.27 5.60 8.21
N GLY A 361 -1.15 5.68 9.21
CA GLY A 361 -2.25 4.73 9.45
C GLY A 361 -3.61 5.16 8.87
N LYS A 362 -3.62 6.06 7.90
CA LYS A 362 -4.84 6.68 7.35
C LYS A 362 -5.76 5.64 6.70
N ILE A 363 -7.05 5.74 7.00
CA ILE A 363 -8.11 4.85 6.48
C ILE A 363 -9.24 5.67 5.86
#